data_AF-A0A9E1VW00-F1
#
_entry.id   AF-A0A9E1VW00-F1
#
_cell.length_a   1.000
_cell.length_b   1.000
_cell.length_c   1.000
_cell.angle_alpha   90.00
_cell.angle_beta   90.00
_cell.angle_gamma   90.00
#
_symmetry.space_group_name_H-M   'P 1'
#
loop_
_entity.id
_entity.type
_entity.pdbx_description
1 polymer ?
#
loop_
_entity_poly.entity_id
_entity_poly.type
_entity_poly.pdbx_seq_one_letter_code
_entity_poly.pdbx_strand_id
1 'polypeptide(L)' 'MHSNPFTDDELRRRVAATRAEMESRELDLVMLSAPEQVFYLTGLDHWGYFAPHLLLVPREGDLTLVTRQMEHVA' A
#
# COMPACT_ATOMS: atom_id res chain seq x y z
N MET A 1 -3.65 10.95 11.50
CA MET A 1 -2.50 11.03 12.44
C MET A 1 -2.87 10.59 13.88
N HIS A 2 -3.64 9.51 14.00
CA HIS A 2 -3.76 8.73 15.24
C HIS A 2 -2.98 7.43 15.05
N SER A 3 -2.65 6.75 16.15
CA SER A 3 -2.04 5.42 16.14
C SER A 3 -2.68 4.55 15.06
N ASN A 4 -1.85 3.91 14.22
CA ASN A 4 -2.33 2.95 13.22
C ASN A 4 -3.34 1.99 13.90
N PRO A 5 -4.60 1.92 13.44
CA PRO A 5 -5.62 1.13 14.12
C PRO A 5 -5.40 -0.39 13.94
N PHE A 6 -4.42 -0.79 13.14
CA PHE A 6 -4.15 -2.19 12.81
C PHE A 6 -2.81 -2.63 13.40
N THR A 7 -2.74 -3.91 13.77
CA THR A 7 -1.47 -4.54 14.15
C THR A 7 -0.65 -4.87 12.90
N ASP A 8 0.67 -5.00 13.08
CA ASP A 8 1.56 -5.43 12.00
C ASP A 8 1.16 -6.81 11.45
N ASP A 9 0.70 -7.71 12.31
CA ASP A 9 0.18 -9.04 11.95
C ASP A 9 -1.03 -8.94 11.01
N GLU A 10 -1.95 -8.02 11.29
CA GLU A 10 -3.10 -7.80 10.42
C GLU A 10 -2.69 -7.25 9.06
N LEU A 11 -1.81 -6.24 9.04
CA LEU A 11 -1.32 -5.67 7.77
C LEU A 11 -0.57 -6.71 6.94
N ARG A 12 0.31 -7.52 7.56
CA ARG A 12 1.01 -8.63 6.89
C ARG A 12 0.03 -9.64 6.28
N ARG A 13 -1.04 -9.99 7.01
CA ARG A 13 -2.08 -10.91 6.51
C ARG A 13 -2.82 -10.32 5.31
N ARG A 14 -3.14 -9.02 5.32
CA ARG A 14 -3.81 -8.35 4.20
C ARG A 14 -2.94 -8.35 2.94
N VAL A 15 -1.65 -8.00 3.07
CA VAL A 15 -0.69 -8.05 1.96
C VAL A 15 -0.53 -9.47 1.42
N ALA A 16 -0.43 -10.48 2.29
CA ALA A 16 -0.35 -11.88 1.88
C ALA A 16 -1.59 -12.33 1.10
N ALA A 17 -2.79 -11.96 1.54
CA ALA A 17 -4.03 -12.26 0.83
C ALA A 17 -4.09 -11.56 -0.55
N THR A 18 -3.67 -10.29 -0.63
CA THR A 18 -3.56 -9.58 -1.92
C THR A 18 -2.59 -10.28 -2.87
N ARG A 19 -1.44 -10.74 -2.37
CA ARG A 19 -0.46 -11.48 -3.19
C ARG A 19 -0.97 -12.84 -3.66
N ALA A 20 -1.72 -13.56 -2.83
CA ALA A 20 -2.34 -14.82 -3.24
C ALA A 20 -3.34 -14.61 -4.40
N GLU A 21 -4.11 -13.52 -4.35
CA GLU A 21 -5.00 -13.12 -5.45
C GLU A 21 -4.26 -12.64 -6.69
N MET A 22 -3.09 -12.01 -6.53
CA MET A 22 -2.22 -11.67 -7.66
C MET A 22 -1.66 -12.93 -8.32
N GLU A 23 -1.22 -13.90 -7.52
CA GLU A 23 -0.67 -15.16 -8.01
C GLU A 23 -1.72 -15.98 -8.78
N SER A 24 -2.96 -16.06 -8.29
CA SER A 24 -4.04 -16.75 -9.00
C SER A 24 -4.41 -16.12 -10.35
N ARG A 25 -4.02 -14.86 -10.56
CA ARG A 25 -4.25 -14.08 -11.78
C ARG A 25 -2.99 -13.86 -12.61
N GLU A 26 -1.87 -14.48 -12.22
CA GLU A 26 -0.57 -14.33 -12.89
C GLU A 26 -0.09 -12.88 -12.99
N LEU A 27 -0.29 -12.08 -11.93
CA LEU A 27 0.11 -10.68 -11.87
C LEU A 27 1.43 -10.51 -11.09
N ASP A 28 2.44 -9.93 -11.75
CA ASP A 28 3.74 -9.64 -11.11
C ASP A 28 3.72 -8.37 -10.25
N LEU A 29 2.84 -7.42 -10.58
CA LEU A 29 2.72 -6.12 -9.94
C LEU A 29 1.29 -5.60 -10.05
N VAL A 30 0.79 -4.97 -8.98
CA VAL A 30 -0.42 -4.12 -9.06
C VAL A 30 -0.11 -2.70 -8.59
N MET A 31 -0.78 -1.74 -9.22
CA MET A 31 -0.69 -0.31 -8.91
C MET A 31 -2.02 0.15 -8.33
N LEU A 32 -2.00 0.64 -7.08
CA LEU A 32 -3.19 1.05 -6.36
C LEU A 32 -3.15 2.56 -6.16
N SER A 33 -4.19 3.26 -6.63
CA SER A 33 -4.25 4.73 -6.63
C SER A 33 -5.31 5.30 -5.71
N ALA A 34 -6.24 4.47 -5.21
CA ALA A 34 -7.30 4.95 -4.34
C ALA A 34 -6.78 5.04 -2.88
N PRO A 35 -7.08 6.13 -2.16
CA PRO A 35 -6.67 6.31 -0.76
C PRO A 35 -7.01 5.13 0.14
N GLU A 36 -8.20 4.55 -0.06
CA GLU A 36 -8.72 3.45 0.73
C GLU A 36 -7.91 2.17 0.53
N GLN A 37 -7.39 1.95 -0.68
CA GLN A 37 -6.52 0.80 -0.99
C GLN A 37 -5.17 0.94 -0.30
N VAL A 38 -4.58 2.14 -0.38
CA VAL A 38 -3.30 2.44 0.29
C VAL A 38 -3.45 2.29 1.80
N PHE A 39 -4.49 2.89 2.39
CA PHE A 39 -4.79 2.78 3.82
C PHE A 39 -5.04 1.33 4.25
N TYR A 40 -5.81 0.55 3.48
CA TYR A 40 -6.10 -0.85 3.81
C TYR A 40 -4.84 -1.72 3.93
N LEU A 41 -3.87 -1.54 3.02
CA LEU A 41 -2.65 -2.35 2.98
C LEU A 41 -1.53 -1.84 3.89
N THR A 42 -1.49 -0.55 4.20
CA THR A 42 -0.34 0.08 4.87
C THR A 42 -0.69 0.75 6.20
N GLY A 43 -1.96 1.02 6.47
CA GLY A 43 -2.39 1.89 7.57
C GLY A 43 -2.02 3.37 7.37
N LEU A 44 -1.50 3.76 6.19
CA LEU A 44 -1.07 5.13 5.91
C LEU A 44 -2.28 6.07 5.80
N ASP A 45 -2.54 6.79 6.89
CA ASP A 45 -3.53 7.86 6.99
C ASP A 45 -2.87 9.21 6.66
N HIS A 46 -2.86 9.54 5.36
CA HIS A 46 -2.14 10.69 4.79
C HIS A 46 -3.05 11.61 3.97
N TRP A 47 -2.77 12.91 3.93
CA TRP A 47 -3.57 13.92 3.23
C TRP A 47 -2.85 14.44 1.96
N GLY A 48 -2.49 13.54 1.04
CA GLY A 48 -1.78 13.89 -0.21
C GLY A 48 -2.43 13.40 -1.50
N TYR A 49 -3.58 12.73 -1.40
CA TYR A 49 -4.24 12.08 -2.54
C TYR A 49 -4.84 13.04 -3.59
N PHE A 50 -4.66 14.35 -3.44
CA PHE A 50 -4.99 15.34 -4.47
C PHE A 50 -3.96 15.37 -5.62
N ALA A 51 -2.82 14.71 -5.44
CA ALA A 51 -1.77 14.55 -6.43
C ALA A 51 -1.50 13.06 -6.67
N PRO A 52 -0.75 12.68 -7.73
CA PRO A 52 -0.40 11.28 -7.98
C PRO A 52 0.24 10.64 -6.74
N HIS A 53 -0.41 9.59 -6.26
CA HIS A 53 -0.04 8.83 -5.08
C HIS A 53 -0.38 7.37 -5.38
N LEU A 54 0.64 6.52 -5.50
CA LEU A 54 0.48 5.15 -5.96
C LEU A 54 1.18 4.21 -4.99
N LEU A 55 0.49 3.14 -4.59
CA LEU A 55 1.11 2.02 -3.92
C LEU A 55 1.40 0.93 -4.94
N LEU A 56 2.68 0.63 -5.12
CA LEU A 56 3.15 -0.51 -5.88
C LEU A 56 3.20 -1.72 -4.97
N VAL A 57 2.45 -2.76 -5.34
CA VAL A 57 2.43 -4.05 -4.64
C VAL A 57 3.06 -5.10 -5.57
N PRO A 58 4.35 -5.43 -5.40
CA PRO A 58 4.98 -6.49 -6.17
C PRO A 58 4.56 -7.85 -5.63
N ARG A 59 4.63 -8.88 -6.48
CA ARG A 59 4.39 -10.28 -6.10
C ARG A 59 5.25 -10.71 -4.90
N GLU A 60 6.49 -10.22 -4.83
CA GLU A 60 7.45 -10.50 -3.76
C GLU A 60 8.20 -9.23 -3.35
N GLY A 61 8.76 -9.18 -2.14
CA GLY A 61 9.53 -8.04 -1.64
C GLY A 61 8.68 -6.97 -0.94
N ASP A 62 9.15 -5.73 -0.96
CA ASP A 62 8.55 -4.62 -0.21
C ASP A 62 7.51 -3.86 -1.04
N LEU A 63 6.49 -3.32 -0.35
CA LEU A 63 5.58 -2.36 -0.97
C LEU A 63 6.32 -1.04 -1.21
N THR A 64 6.09 -0.40 -2.34
CA THR A 64 6.72 0.88 -2.68
C THR A 64 5.66 1.95 -2.86
N LEU A 65 5.78 3.05 -2.11
CA LEU A 65 4.91 4.20 -2.25
C LEU A 65 5.56 5.22 -3.21
N VAL A 66 4.90 5.51 -4.32
CA VAL A 66 5.28 6.57 -5.25
C VAL A 66 4.50 7.82 -4.87
N THR A 67 5.23 8.85 -4.47
CA THR A 67 4.70 10.10 -3.98
C THR A 67 5.45 11.27 -4.59
N ARG A 68 4.96 12.49 -4.33
CA ARG A 68 5.72 13.69 -4.65
C ARG A 68 6.92 13.79 -3.72
N GLN A 69 8.06 14.26 -4.24
CA GLN A 69 9.30 14.41 -3.46
C GLN A 69 9.11 15.20 -2.15
N MET A 70 8.20 16.18 -2.13
CA MET A 70 7.92 16.97 -0.92
C MET A 70 7.27 16.18 0.23
N GLU A 71 6.73 14.98 -0.05
CA GLU A 71 6.13 14.08 0.94
C GLU A 71 7.17 13.14 1.56
N HIS A 72 8.43 13.21 1.11
CA HIS A 72 9.53 12.46 1.71
C HIS A 72 9.84 12.98 3.12
N VAL A 73 9.77 12.09 4.12
CA VAL A 73 10.17 12.38 5.50
C VAL A 73 11.61 11.90 5.69
N ALA A 74 12.46 12.75 6.28
CA ALA A 74 13.86 12.44 6.56
C ALA A 74 14.03 11.43 7.71
#